data_AF-A0A0S2M8I9-F1
#
_entry.id   AF-A0A0S2M8I9-F1
#
_cell.length_a   1.000
_cell.length_b   1.000
_cell.length_c   1.000
_cell.angle_alpha   90.00
_cell.angle_beta   90.00
_cell.angle_gamma   90.00
#
_symmetry.space_group_name_H-M   'P 1'
#
loop_
_entity.id
_entity.type
_entity.pdbx_description
1 polymer ?
#
loop_
_entity_poly.entity_id
_entity_poly.type
_entity_poly.pdbx_seq_one_letter_code
_entity_poly.pdbx_strand_id
1 'polypeptide(L)'
;MMTNLFISFDPTTMFLFLNWMSTFIGLFFLPLMYWLIPSRWIFFWHMIINNLHKEFNILLNKKFNKGSTLIFISLFTMIMFNNFLGLFPYIFTSSSHMIMNLSLALPLWISFMLFGWINNMNHMFTHMVPQGTPPILMPFMVCIETISNVIRPMTLAIRLTANMIAGHLLLTLLGNTGPMLNNLVLILIFIQLLLLILEMAVAIIQSYVFSILSTLYSSEVSYVK
;
A
#
# COMPACT_ATOMS: atom_id res chain seq x y z
N MET A 1 18.02 2.31 -30.21
CA MET A 1 17.85 3.50 -29.36
C MET A 1 18.26 3.13 -27.95
N MET A 2 19.05 3.96 -27.24
CA MET A 2 19.21 3.82 -25.79
C MET A 2 17.83 4.07 -25.17
N THR A 3 17.02 3.02 -25.06
CA THR A 3 15.79 3.10 -24.29
C THR A 3 16.23 3.20 -22.84
N ASN A 4 16.28 4.43 -22.32
CA ASN A 4 16.48 4.67 -20.91
C ASN A 4 15.54 3.74 -20.13
N LEU A 5 16.10 2.99 -19.17
CA LEU A 5 15.35 2.04 -18.33
C LEU A 5 14.13 2.68 -17.67
N PHE A 6 14.17 4.00 -17.49
CA PHE A 6 13.11 4.79 -16.87
C PHE A 6 11.94 5.15 -17.79
N ILE A 7 12.02 4.89 -19.11
CA ILE A 7 10.94 5.20 -20.05
C ILE A 7 9.64 4.45 -19.68
N SER A 8 9.72 3.27 -19.06
CA SER A 8 8.53 2.56 -18.58
C SER A 8 7.77 3.28 -17.47
N PHE A 9 8.43 4.22 -16.78
CA PHE A 9 7.85 5.02 -15.71
C PHE A 9 7.48 6.43 -16.16
N ASP A 10 7.78 6.83 -17.40
CA ASP A 10 7.46 8.19 -17.84
C ASP A 10 5.94 8.32 -18.06
N PRO A 11 5.25 9.22 -17.33
CA PRO A 11 3.81 9.42 -17.46
C PRO A 11 3.44 10.24 -18.71
N THR A 12 4.43 10.82 -19.39
CA THR A 12 4.24 11.75 -20.51
C THR A 12 3.90 11.00 -21.79
N THR A 13 2.69 11.24 -22.27
CA THR A 13 2.18 10.73 -23.55
C THR A 13 1.81 11.90 -24.43
N MET A 14 2.04 11.78 -25.74
CA MET A 14 2.04 12.89 -26.70
C MET A 14 0.73 13.70 -26.82
N PHE A 15 -0.43 13.15 -26.42
CA PHE A 15 -1.73 13.81 -26.64
C PHE A 15 -2.70 13.79 -25.44
N LEU A 16 -2.72 12.72 -24.64
CA LEU A 16 -3.60 12.55 -23.49
C LEU A 16 -2.86 11.73 -22.44
N PHE A 17 -2.81 12.19 -21.18
CA PHE A 17 -2.21 11.48 -20.04
C PHE A 17 -2.99 10.21 -19.64
N LEU A 18 -3.23 9.31 -20.59
CA LEU A 18 -4.00 8.08 -20.46
C LEU A 18 -3.33 7.03 -19.57
N ASN A 19 -2.02 7.15 -19.31
CA ASN A 19 -1.30 6.20 -18.43
C ASN A 19 -1.95 6.12 -17.03
N TRP A 20 -2.51 7.22 -16.54
CA TRP A 20 -3.20 7.25 -15.26
C TRP A 20 -4.51 6.45 -15.25
N MET A 21 -5.09 6.13 -16.41
CA MET A 21 -6.24 5.21 -16.46
C MET A 21 -5.91 3.80 -16.01
N SER A 22 -4.61 3.42 -15.95
CA SER A 22 -4.23 2.10 -15.43
C SER A 22 -4.68 1.88 -13.98
N THR A 23 -4.78 2.96 -13.20
CA THR A 23 -5.29 2.94 -11.82
C THR A 23 -6.70 2.39 -11.69
N PHE A 24 -7.55 2.60 -12.71
CA PHE A 24 -8.95 2.18 -12.70
C PHE A 24 -9.13 0.76 -13.25
N ILE A 25 -8.12 0.19 -13.92
CA ILE A 25 -8.19 -1.16 -14.48
C ILE A 25 -8.44 -2.20 -13.38
N GLY A 26 -7.85 -1.99 -12.19
CA GLY A 26 -8.05 -2.86 -11.03
C GLY A 26 -9.52 -3.02 -10.60
N LEU A 27 -10.37 -2.02 -10.87
CA LEU A 27 -11.78 -2.09 -10.51
C LEU A 27 -12.57 -3.10 -11.33
N PHE A 28 -12.17 -3.39 -12.57
CA PHE A 28 -12.84 -4.39 -13.41
C PHE A 28 -12.63 -5.83 -12.91
N PHE A 29 -11.58 -6.08 -12.13
CA PHE A 29 -11.30 -7.40 -11.57
C PHE A 29 -12.11 -7.71 -10.29
N LEU A 30 -12.82 -6.71 -9.75
CA LEU A 30 -13.67 -6.92 -8.58
C LEU A 30 -14.90 -7.75 -8.95
N PRO A 31 -15.14 -8.89 -8.28
CA PRO A 31 -16.25 -9.75 -8.63
C PRO A 31 -17.58 -9.10 -8.18
N LEU A 32 -18.45 -8.80 -9.14
CA LEU A 32 -19.77 -8.18 -8.89
C LEU A 32 -20.84 -9.23 -8.57
N MET A 33 -21.67 -8.94 -7.55
CA MET A 33 -22.82 -9.76 -7.17
C MET A 33 -24.02 -9.43 -8.05
N TYR A 34 -24.24 -10.19 -9.12
CA TYR A 34 -25.46 -10.08 -9.94
C TYR A 34 -26.51 -11.15 -9.60
N TRP A 35 -26.09 -12.30 -9.07
CA TRP A 35 -26.94 -13.46 -8.81
C TRP A 35 -27.01 -13.76 -7.31
N LEU A 36 -28.16 -14.28 -6.85
CA LEU A 36 -28.38 -14.68 -5.45
C LEU A 36 -27.40 -15.76 -4.98
N ILE A 37 -26.97 -16.64 -5.88
CA ILE A 37 -25.96 -17.68 -5.59
C ILE A 37 -24.60 -17.15 -6.08
N PRO A 38 -23.60 -16.99 -5.20
CA PRO A 38 -22.29 -16.51 -5.60
C PRO A 38 -21.57 -17.57 -6.45
N SER A 39 -20.86 -17.11 -7.49
CA SER A 39 -19.93 -17.95 -8.24
C SER A 39 -18.73 -18.36 -7.37
N ARG A 40 -17.99 -19.40 -7.78
CA ARG A 40 -16.79 -19.87 -7.05
C ARG A 40 -15.77 -18.75 -6.81
N TRP A 41 -15.61 -17.86 -7.80
CA TRP A 41 -14.75 -16.68 -7.71
C TRP A 41 -15.24 -15.67 -6.66
N ILE A 42 -16.54 -15.35 -6.67
CA ILE A 42 -17.15 -14.47 -5.65
C ILE A 42 -17.01 -15.08 -4.26
N PHE A 43 -17.21 -16.40 -4.13
CA PHE A 43 -17.08 -17.11 -2.86
C PHE A 43 -15.65 -17.05 -2.29
N PHE A 44 -14.64 -17.30 -3.13
CA PHE A 44 -13.24 -17.18 -2.72
C PHE A 44 -12.91 -15.75 -2.28
N TRP A 45 -13.39 -14.75 -3.02
CA TRP A 45 -13.20 -13.34 -2.67
C TRP A 45 -13.89 -12.96 -1.36
N HIS A 46 -15.10 -13.46 -1.12
CA HIS A 46 -15.82 -13.28 0.15
C HIS A 46 -15.07 -13.92 1.33
N MET A 47 -14.44 -15.09 1.14
CA MET A 47 -13.62 -15.71 2.18
C MET A 47 -12.42 -14.83 2.56
N ILE A 48 -11.73 -14.26 1.56
CA ILE A 48 -10.61 -13.33 1.81
C ILE A 48 -11.10 -12.10 2.58
N ILE A 49 -12.17 -11.44 2.13
CA ILE A 49 -12.72 -10.24 2.77
C ILE A 49 -13.16 -10.54 4.21
N ASN A 50 -13.83 -11.67 4.45
CA ASN A 50 -14.30 -12.04 5.78
C ASN A 50 -13.15 -12.31 6.75
N ASN A 51 -12.06 -12.93 6.29
CA ASN A 51 -10.89 -13.15 7.12
C ASN A 51 -10.20 -11.82 7.46
N LEU A 52 -10.00 -10.94 6.48
CA LEU A 52 -9.46 -9.60 6.72
C LEU A 52 -10.33 -8.79 7.68
N HIS A 53 -11.66 -8.87 7.53
CA HIS A 53 -12.59 -8.21 8.43
C HIS A 53 -12.45 -8.71 9.87
N LYS A 54 -12.27 -10.02 10.09
CA LYS A 54 -12.05 -10.57 11.43
C LYS A 54 -10.75 -10.06 12.05
N GLU A 55 -9.65 -10.05 11.29
CA GLU A 55 -8.36 -9.54 11.75
C GLU A 55 -8.43 -8.05 12.12
N PHE A 56 -8.98 -7.21 11.25
CA PHE A 56 -9.12 -5.77 11.52
C PHE A 56 -10.09 -5.47 12.67
N ASN A 57 -11.14 -6.28 12.83
CA ASN A 57 -12.08 -6.15 13.95
C ASN A 57 -11.42 -6.51 15.29
N ILE A 58 -10.41 -7.39 15.32
CA ILE A 58 -9.62 -7.66 16.54
C ILE A 58 -8.76 -6.45 16.91
N LEU A 59 -8.16 -5.79 15.91
CA LEU A 59 -7.30 -4.62 16.10
C LEU A 59 -8.09 -3.35 16.49
N LEU A 60 -9.32 -3.22 16.00
CA LEU A 60 -10.20 -2.10 16.27
C LEU A 60 -11.04 -2.35 17.53
N ASN A 61 -10.98 -1.44 18.49
CA ASN A 61 -11.72 -1.59 19.72
C ASN A 61 -13.26 -1.52 19.46
N LYS A 62 -14.03 -2.43 20.07
CA LYS A 62 -15.47 -2.66 19.75
C LYS A 62 -16.36 -1.41 19.80
N LYS A 63 -15.97 -0.36 20.53
CA LYS A 63 -16.75 0.88 20.68
C LYS A 63 -16.82 1.73 19.41
N PHE A 64 -15.79 1.74 18.56
CA PHE A 64 -15.71 2.59 17.36
C PHE A 64 -16.06 1.85 16.05
N ASN A 65 -16.56 0.63 16.15
CA ASN A 65 -16.55 -0.32 15.03
C ASN A 65 -17.76 -0.27 14.10
N LYS A 66 -18.36 0.92 13.87
CA LYS A 66 -19.57 1.09 13.03
C LYS A 66 -19.29 1.08 11.52
N GLY A 67 -18.33 0.27 11.06
CA GLY A 67 -18.00 0.11 9.64
C GLY A 67 -16.64 0.68 9.19
N SER A 68 -15.77 1.09 10.12
CA SER A 68 -14.41 1.53 9.81
C SER A 68 -13.57 0.44 9.12
N THR A 69 -13.85 -0.83 9.39
CA THR A 69 -13.24 -1.99 8.72
C THR A 69 -13.41 -1.95 7.19
N LEU A 70 -14.52 -1.39 6.67
CA LEU A 70 -14.78 -1.30 5.24
C LEU A 70 -13.73 -0.47 4.50
N ILE A 71 -13.32 0.66 5.10
CA ILE A 71 -12.32 1.56 4.51
C ILE A 71 -11.00 0.81 4.33
N PHE A 72 -10.54 0.12 5.38
CA PHE A 72 -9.30 -0.65 5.34
C PHE A 72 -9.33 -1.81 4.34
N ILE A 73 -10.46 -2.51 4.26
CA ILE A 73 -10.65 -3.58 3.27
C ILE A 73 -10.62 -2.99 1.85
N SER A 74 -11.31 -1.87 1.60
CA SER A 74 -11.32 -1.23 0.29
C SER A 74 -9.92 -0.79 -0.15
N LEU A 75 -9.14 -0.20 0.78
CA LEU A 75 -7.75 0.19 0.54
C LEU A 75 -6.86 -1.01 0.22
N PHE A 76 -6.99 -2.09 1.00
CA PHE A 76 -6.26 -3.34 0.73
C PHE A 76 -6.55 -3.83 -0.69
N THR A 77 -7.83 -3.94 -1.06
CA THR A 77 -8.23 -4.47 -2.37
C THR A 77 -7.73 -3.59 -3.52
N MET A 78 -7.86 -2.27 -3.43
CA MET A 78 -7.42 -1.35 -4.47
C MET A 78 -5.90 -1.38 -4.67
N ILE A 79 -5.12 -1.41 -3.58
CA ILE A 79 -3.65 -1.47 -3.66
C ILE A 79 -3.20 -2.83 -4.20
N MET A 80 -3.82 -3.91 -3.74
CA MET A 80 -3.51 -5.28 -4.19
C MET A 80 -3.69 -5.43 -5.71
N PHE A 81 -4.83 -5.00 -6.26
CA PHE A 81 -5.07 -5.10 -7.70
C PHE A 81 -4.14 -4.22 -8.53
N ASN A 82 -3.86 -2.99 -8.10
CA ASN A 82 -2.96 -2.10 -8.83
C ASN A 82 -1.52 -2.64 -8.85
N ASN A 83 -1.03 -3.20 -7.74
CA ASN A 83 0.31 -3.80 -7.71
C ASN A 83 0.38 -5.09 -8.53
N PHE A 84 -0.63 -5.95 -8.44
CA PHE A 84 -0.67 -7.19 -9.20
C PHE A 84 -0.75 -6.93 -10.72
N LEU A 85 -1.58 -5.97 -11.14
CA LEU A 85 -1.69 -5.60 -12.54
C LEU A 85 -0.41 -4.95 -13.07
N GLY A 86 0.27 -4.19 -12.24
CA GLY A 86 1.54 -3.57 -12.58
C GLY A 86 2.68 -4.56 -12.89
N LEU A 87 2.56 -5.82 -12.48
CA LEU A 87 3.57 -6.85 -12.77
C LEU A 87 3.40 -7.49 -14.16
N PHE A 88 2.26 -7.28 -14.83
CA PHE A 88 2.09 -7.75 -16.20
C PHE A 88 2.87 -6.89 -17.19
N PRO A 89 3.41 -7.51 -18.25
CA PRO A 89 4.18 -6.78 -19.25
C PRO A 89 3.32 -5.71 -19.92
N TYR A 90 3.93 -4.55 -20.18
CA TYR A 90 3.33 -3.39 -20.85
C TYR A 90 2.19 -2.68 -20.10
N ILE A 91 1.89 -3.06 -18.85
CA ILE A 91 0.96 -2.30 -18.02
C ILE A 91 1.74 -1.23 -17.25
N PHE A 92 1.28 0.02 -17.36
CA PHE A 92 1.86 1.13 -16.60
C PHE A 92 1.54 0.98 -15.10
N THR A 93 2.59 0.88 -14.29
CA THR A 93 2.51 0.73 -12.82
C THR A 93 2.23 2.08 -12.15
N SER A 94 0.96 2.43 -11.97
CA SER A 94 0.60 3.70 -11.32
C SER A 94 1.11 3.81 -9.88
N SER A 95 1.26 2.68 -9.17
CA SER A 95 1.75 2.61 -7.79
C SER A 95 3.26 2.83 -7.63
N SER A 96 4.02 2.88 -8.74
CA SER A 96 5.43 3.26 -8.72
C SER A 96 5.61 4.76 -8.43
N HIS A 97 4.64 5.60 -8.79
CA HIS A 97 4.71 7.04 -8.54
C HIS A 97 4.34 7.38 -7.09
N MET A 98 5.25 8.10 -6.43
CA MET A 98 5.04 8.56 -5.04
C MET A 98 3.80 9.42 -4.88
N ILE A 99 3.44 10.18 -5.92
CA ILE A 99 2.24 11.03 -5.93
C ILE A 99 0.98 10.19 -5.68
N MET A 100 0.84 9.02 -6.30
CA MET A 100 -0.34 8.16 -6.11
C MET A 100 -0.39 7.62 -4.68
N ASN A 101 0.70 7.02 -4.19
CA ASN A 101 0.70 6.40 -2.87
C ASN A 101 0.56 7.44 -1.74
N LEU A 102 1.15 8.61 -1.91
CA LEU A 102 1.03 9.72 -0.98
C LEU A 102 -0.40 10.30 -0.99
N SER A 103 -1.05 10.37 -2.15
CA SER A 103 -2.46 10.79 -2.25
C SER A 103 -3.43 9.84 -1.55
N LEU A 104 -3.06 8.57 -1.38
CA LEU A 104 -3.82 7.59 -0.59
C LEU A 104 -3.52 7.71 0.90
N ALA A 105 -2.24 7.78 1.28
CA ALA A 105 -1.82 7.75 2.67
C ALA A 105 -2.10 9.06 3.43
N LEU A 106 -1.87 10.23 2.81
CA LEU A 106 -2.02 11.53 3.48
C LEU A 106 -3.47 11.81 3.92
N PRO A 107 -4.50 11.68 3.07
CA PRO A 107 -5.87 11.97 3.50
C PRO A 107 -6.35 11.05 4.62
N LEU A 108 -5.99 9.77 4.57
CA LEU A 108 -6.28 8.82 5.66
C LEU A 108 -5.65 9.29 6.96
N TRP A 109 -4.36 9.63 6.95
CA TRP A 109 -3.66 10.08 8.14
C TRP A 109 -4.22 11.40 8.69
N ILE A 110 -4.44 12.40 7.83
CA ILE A 110 -5.01 13.70 8.22
C ILE A 110 -6.40 13.48 8.85
N SER A 111 -7.22 12.59 8.28
CA SER A 111 -8.55 12.29 8.83
C SER A 111 -8.49 11.71 10.24
N PHE A 112 -7.53 10.81 10.53
CA PHE A 112 -7.34 10.26 11.86
C PHE A 112 -6.83 11.30 12.86
N MET A 113 -5.87 12.15 12.45
CA MET A 113 -5.36 13.21 13.32
C MET A 113 -6.43 14.24 13.67
N LEU A 114 -7.22 14.67 12.69
CA LEU A 114 -8.34 15.58 12.91
C LEU A 114 -9.39 14.95 13.84
N PHE A 115 -9.74 13.67 13.64
CA PHE A 115 -10.65 12.95 14.51
C PHE A 115 -10.14 12.90 15.96
N GLY A 116 -8.85 12.62 16.14
CA GLY A 116 -8.23 12.58 17.47
C GLY A 116 -8.26 13.93 18.17
N TRP A 117 -7.97 15.03 17.45
CA TRP A 117 -7.95 16.37 18.04
C TRP A 117 -9.37 16.75 18.45
N ILE A 118 -10.35 16.57 17.58
CA ILE A 118 -11.73 16.98 17.87
C ILE A 118 -12.32 16.21 19.06
N ASN A 119 -12.09 14.90 19.14
CA ASN A 119 -12.74 14.08 20.17
C ASN A 119 -12.00 14.05 21.51
N ASN A 120 -10.66 14.02 21.52
CA ASN A 120 -9.88 13.84 22.74
C ASN A 120 -8.55 14.64 22.72
N MET A 121 -8.64 15.97 22.76
CA MET A 121 -7.46 16.85 22.81
C MET A 121 -6.45 16.47 23.91
N ASN A 122 -6.92 16.31 25.15
CA ASN A 122 -6.04 16.05 26.28
C ASN A 122 -5.29 14.72 26.14
N HIS A 123 -5.96 13.68 25.65
CA HIS A 123 -5.36 12.36 25.49
C HIS A 123 -4.29 12.35 24.39
N MET A 124 -4.52 13.05 23.28
CA MET A 124 -3.53 13.12 22.21
C MET A 124 -2.28 13.89 22.63
N PHE A 125 -2.41 14.98 23.41
CA PHE A 125 -1.23 15.66 23.95
C PHE A 125 -0.48 14.79 24.97
N THR A 126 -1.17 14.00 25.79
CA THR A 126 -0.49 13.06 26.70
C THR A 126 0.25 11.94 25.97
N HIS A 127 -0.21 11.53 24.78
CA HIS A 127 0.49 10.53 23.96
C HIS A 127 1.83 11.05 23.41
N MET A 128 2.04 12.37 23.31
CA MET A 128 3.30 12.94 22.84
C MET A 128 4.45 12.78 23.85
N VAL A 129 4.15 12.43 25.11
CA VAL A 129 5.15 12.23 26.15
C VAL A 129 5.11 10.78 26.63
N PRO A 130 6.19 10.00 26.45
CA PRO A 130 6.24 8.65 27.00
C PRO A 130 6.20 8.70 28.53
N GLN A 131 5.50 7.74 29.13
CA GLN A 131 5.38 7.66 30.59
C GLN A 131 6.76 7.41 31.22
N GLY A 132 7.11 8.20 32.24
CA GLY A 132 8.33 8.01 33.03
C GLY A 132 9.57 8.80 32.55
N THR A 133 9.44 9.73 31.61
CA THR A 133 10.59 10.57 31.21
C THR A 133 10.96 11.61 32.27
N PRO A 134 12.26 11.81 32.58
CA PRO A 134 12.70 12.87 33.48
C PRO A 134 12.39 14.25 32.91
N PRO A 135 12.13 15.27 33.76
CA PRO A 135 11.57 16.54 33.33
C PRO A 135 12.46 17.36 32.39
N ILE A 136 13.77 17.17 32.46
CA ILE A 136 14.71 17.90 31.62
C ILE A 136 14.70 17.42 30.15
N LEU A 137 14.34 16.15 29.89
CA LEU A 137 14.27 15.57 28.54
C LEU A 137 12.89 15.65 27.89
N MET A 138 11.86 16.04 28.64
CA MET A 138 10.48 16.15 28.14
C MET A 138 10.33 16.97 26.84
N PRO A 139 10.90 18.19 26.72
CA PRO A 139 10.69 18.99 25.50
C PRO A 139 11.34 18.36 24.25
N PHE A 140 12.47 17.66 24.42
CA PHE A 140 13.14 17.00 23.30
C PHE A 140 12.36 15.77 22.79
N MET A 141 11.77 15.00 23.71
CA MET A 141 10.94 13.85 23.35
C MET A 141 9.68 14.25 22.57
N VAL A 142 9.04 15.36 22.94
CA VAL A 142 7.87 15.88 22.20
C VAL A 142 8.25 16.26 20.78
N CYS A 143 9.40 16.90 20.56
CA CYS A 143 9.89 17.19 19.22
C CYS A 143 10.11 15.92 18.38
N ILE A 144 10.67 14.86 18.97
CA ILE A 144 10.87 13.60 18.25
C ILE A 144 9.54 12.93 17.92
N GLU A 145 8.59 12.89 18.85
CA GLU A 145 7.30 12.22 18.62
C GLU A 145 6.42 13.00 17.62
N THR A 146 6.50 14.33 17.60
CA THR A 146 5.84 15.13 16.56
C THR A 146 6.43 14.86 15.18
N ILE A 147 7.75 14.76 15.05
CA ILE A 147 8.42 14.37 13.80
C ILE A 147 8.05 12.93 13.41
N SER A 148 8.07 11.99 14.36
CA SER A 148 7.73 10.58 14.12
C SER A 148 6.31 10.46 13.56
N ASN A 149 5.36 11.23 14.12
CA ASN A 149 3.97 11.22 13.69
C ASN A 149 3.79 11.68 12.23
N VAL A 150 4.52 12.73 11.80
CA VAL A 150 4.48 13.23 10.41
C VAL A 150 5.16 12.26 9.44
N ILE A 151 6.21 11.55 9.87
CA ILE A 151 6.94 10.60 9.03
C ILE A 151 6.14 9.32 8.74
N ARG A 152 5.20 8.92 9.60
CA ARG A 152 4.37 7.69 9.43
C ARG A 152 3.72 7.56 8.04
N PRO A 153 2.88 8.50 7.56
CA PRO A 153 2.25 8.37 6.23
C PRO A 153 3.28 8.42 5.10
N MET A 154 4.36 9.18 5.27
CA MET A 154 5.45 9.28 4.30
C MET A 154 6.16 7.93 4.11
N THR A 155 6.52 7.25 5.22
CA THR A 155 7.20 5.95 5.16
C THR A 155 6.34 4.86 4.57
N LEU A 156 5.03 4.89 4.83
CA LEU A 156 4.06 3.96 4.27
C LEU A 156 4.01 4.09 2.73
N ALA A 157 3.94 5.32 2.22
CA ALA A 157 3.92 5.61 0.79
C ALA A 157 5.24 5.24 0.08
N ILE A 158 6.37 5.63 0.68
CA ILE A 158 7.72 5.34 0.14
C ILE A 158 7.96 3.83 0.04
N ARG A 159 7.55 3.05 1.06
CA ARG A 159 7.73 1.59 1.05
C ARG A 159 7.04 0.95 -0.15
N LEU A 160 5.86 1.44 -0.51
CA LEU A 160 5.11 0.88 -1.63
C LEU A 160 5.73 1.26 -2.97
N THR A 161 6.13 2.53 -3.12
CA THR A 161 6.82 2.98 -4.34
C THR A 161 8.14 2.25 -4.57
N ALA A 162 8.97 2.13 -3.52
CA ALA A 162 10.31 1.60 -3.63
C ALA A 162 10.28 0.13 -4.06
N ASN A 163 9.37 -0.67 -3.48
CA ASN A 163 9.24 -2.08 -3.83
C ASN A 163 8.79 -2.26 -5.29
N MET A 164 7.83 -1.46 -5.78
CA MET A 164 7.35 -1.55 -7.16
C MET A 164 8.37 -1.04 -8.19
N ILE A 165 9.08 0.06 -7.89
CA ILE A 165 10.15 0.59 -8.76
C ILE A 165 11.31 -0.39 -8.83
N ALA A 166 11.79 -0.87 -7.68
CA ALA A 166 12.96 -1.74 -7.60
C ALA A 166 12.71 -3.07 -8.32
N GLY A 167 11.55 -3.70 -8.11
CA GLY A 167 11.20 -4.95 -8.78
C GLY A 167 11.16 -4.81 -10.30
N HIS A 168 10.39 -3.83 -10.80
CA HIS A 168 10.28 -3.60 -12.23
C HIS A 168 11.62 -3.19 -12.89
N LEU A 169 12.47 -2.42 -12.20
CA LEU A 169 13.83 -2.13 -12.67
C LEU A 169 14.69 -3.40 -12.73
N LEU A 170 14.58 -4.29 -11.74
CA LEU A 170 15.36 -5.52 -11.70
C LEU A 170 14.92 -6.50 -12.80
N LEU A 171 13.61 -6.66 -13.01
CA LEU A 171 13.02 -7.44 -14.11
C LEU A 171 13.48 -6.94 -15.49
N THR A 172 13.48 -5.62 -15.70
CA THR A 172 13.88 -5.02 -16.99
C THR A 172 15.38 -5.13 -17.25
N LEU A 173 16.23 -4.99 -16.21
CA LEU A 173 17.67 -5.18 -16.32
C LEU A 173 18.05 -6.62 -16.68
N LEU A 174 17.43 -7.60 -16.02
CA LEU A 174 17.64 -9.02 -16.36
C LEU A 174 17.11 -9.35 -17.75
N GLY A 175 15.93 -8.81 -18.13
CA GLY A 175 15.38 -8.98 -19.47
C GLY A 175 16.28 -8.44 -20.58
N ASN A 176 16.90 -7.27 -20.36
CA ASN A 176 17.79 -6.64 -21.35
C ASN A 176 19.14 -7.36 -21.50
N THR A 177 19.62 -8.07 -20.47
CA THR A 177 20.86 -8.84 -20.53
C THR A 177 20.67 -10.24 -21.13
N GLY A 178 19.44 -10.76 -21.14
CA GLY A 178 19.06 -12.04 -21.76
C GLY A 178 19.54 -12.28 -23.20
N PRO A 179 19.30 -11.37 -24.17
CA PRO A 179 19.69 -11.59 -25.57
C PRO A 179 21.20 -11.59 -25.81
N MET A 180 22.01 -11.09 -24.86
CA MET A 180 23.48 -11.08 -24.98
C MET A 180 24.12 -12.42 -24.55
N LEU A 181 23.38 -13.29 -23.86
CA LEU A 181 23.90 -14.48 -23.20
C LEU A 181 23.48 -15.77 -23.92
N ASN A 182 24.10 -16.07 -25.07
CA ASN A 182 23.65 -17.15 -25.97
C ASN A 182 23.53 -18.56 -25.32
N ASN A 183 24.46 -18.95 -24.44
CA ASN A 183 24.46 -20.29 -23.83
C ASN A 183 23.79 -20.36 -22.45
N LEU A 184 23.53 -19.22 -21.80
CA LEU A 184 23.02 -19.14 -20.41
C LEU A 184 21.54 -18.73 -20.34
N VAL A 185 20.87 -18.61 -21.49
CA VAL A 185 19.47 -18.14 -21.58
C VAL A 185 18.51 -18.94 -20.69
N LEU A 186 18.64 -20.27 -20.66
CA LEU A 186 17.74 -21.13 -19.88
C LEU A 186 17.80 -20.84 -18.38
N ILE A 187 19.01 -20.62 -17.86
CA ILE A 187 19.24 -20.29 -16.45
C ILE A 187 18.68 -18.88 -16.15
N LEU A 188 18.87 -17.95 -17.07
CA LEU A 188 18.36 -16.59 -16.93
C LEU A 188 16.82 -16.55 -16.91
N ILE A 189 16.15 -17.33 -17.76
CA ILE A 189 14.69 -17.47 -17.75
C ILE A 189 14.21 -18.06 -16.42
N PHE A 190 14.91 -19.07 -15.90
CA PHE A 190 14.56 -19.67 -14.61
C PHE A 190 14.66 -18.65 -13.46
N ILE A 191 15.72 -17.83 -13.44
CA ILE A 191 15.89 -16.75 -12.46
C ILE A 191 14.79 -15.69 -12.62
N GLN A 192 14.45 -15.30 -13.85
CA GLN A 192 13.38 -14.33 -14.13
C GLN A 192 12.02 -14.82 -13.62
N LEU A 193 11.70 -16.10 -13.80
CA LEU A 193 10.47 -16.71 -13.30
C LEU A 193 10.44 -16.70 -11.76
N LEU A 194 11.56 -17.03 -11.12
CA LEU A 194 11.68 -17.02 -9.67
C LEU A 194 11.50 -15.59 -9.10
N LEU A 195 12.09 -14.60 -9.77
CA LEU A 195 11.94 -13.20 -9.39
C LEU A 195 10.49 -12.72 -9.55
N LEU A 196 9.80 -13.11 -10.63
CA LEU A 196 8.39 -12.76 -10.83
C LEU A 196 7.51 -13.33 -9.71
N ILE A 197 7.77 -14.57 -9.28
CA ILE A 197 7.05 -15.18 -8.14
C ILE A 197 7.32 -14.39 -6.85
N LEU A 198 8.56 -13.98 -6.62
CA LEU A 198 8.93 -13.16 -5.46
C LEU A 198 8.20 -11.81 -5.49
N GLU A 199 8.18 -11.12 -6.63
CA GLU A 199 7.51 -9.83 -6.74
C GLU A 199 5.99 -9.92 -6.59
N MET A 200 5.37 -11.00 -7.10
CA MET A 200 3.96 -11.28 -6.84
C MET A 200 3.66 -11.45 -5.35
N ALA A 201 4.54 -12.15 -4.61
CA ALA A 201 4.41 -12.28 -3.16
C ALA A 201 4.58 -10.93 -2.45
N VAL A 202 5.60 -10.14 -2.83
CA VAL A 202 5.86 -8.81 -2.27
C VAL A 202 4.69 -7.85 -2.53
N ALA A 203 4.06 -7.89 -3.70
CA ALA A 203 2.91 -7.06 -4.04
C ALA A 203 1.73 -7.27 -3.09
N ILE A 204 1.43 -8.53 -2.73
CA ILE A 204 0.36 -8.90 -1.78
C ILE A 204 0.74 -8.53 -0.34
N ILE A 205 1.98 -8.83 0.07
CA ILE A 205 2.45 -8.50 1.43
C ILE A 205 2.43 -6.98 1.64
N GLN A 206 2.80 -6.20 0.62
CA GLN A 206 2.87 -4.75 0.74
C GLN A 206 1.48 -4.11 0.87
N SER A 207 0.47 -4.60 0.15
CA SER A 207 -0.91 -4.11 0.34
C SER A 207 -1.45 -4.47 1.74
N TYR A 208 -1.12 -5.66 2.23
CA TYR A 208 -1.47 -6.11 3.57
C TYR A 208 -0.84 -5.24 4.66
N VAL A 209 0.49 -5.04 4.62
CA VAL A 209 1.22 -4.22 5.59
C VAL A 209 0.72 -2.76 5.58
N PHE A 210 0.40 -2.21 4.40
CA PHE A 210 -0.20 -0.87 4.29
C PHE A 210 -1.52 -0.79 5.08
N SER A 211 -2.42 -1.75 4.84
CA SER A 211 -3.73 -1.78 5.48
C SER A 211 -3.62 -2.00 7.00
N ILE A 212 -2.76 -2.89 7.49
CA ILE A 212 -2.59 -3.12 8.93
C ILE A 212 -2.01 -1.91 9.63
N LEU A 213 -0.93 -1.31 9.12
CA LEU A 213 -0.35 -0.13 9.77
C LEU A 213 -1.38 0.98 9.85
N SER A 214 -2.18 1.18 8.79
CA SER A 214 -3.27 2.16 8.83
C SER A 214 -4.34 1.83 9.88
N THR A 215 -4.68 0.54 10.08
CA THR A 215 -5.59 0.13 11.17
C THR A 215 -5.00 0.36 12.55
N LEU A 216 -3.71 0.06 12.76
CA LEU A 216 -3.01 0.30 14.02
C LEU A 216 -2.93 1.78 14.35
N TYR A 217 -2.63 2.64 13.37
CA TYR A 217 -2.62 4.07 13.60
C TYR A 217 -4.00 4.61 13.95
N SER A 218 -5.06 4.06 13.33
CA SER A 218 -6.43 4.43 13.70
C SER A 218 -6.79 3.95 15.11
N SER A 219 -6.32 2.77 15.52
CA SER A 219 -6.60 2.24 16.84
C SER A 219 -5.89 3.07 17.91
N GLU A 220 -4.61 3.41 17.75
CA GLU A 220 -3.84 4.29 18.66
C GLU A 220 -4.56 5.62 18.94
N VAL A 221 -5.09 6.27 17.91
CA VAL A 221 -5.81 7.55 18.07
C VAL A 221 -7.19 7.35 18.74
N SER A 222 -7.85 6.23 18.47
CA SER A 222 -9.18 5.91 19.02
C SER A 222 -9.15 5.25 20.40
N TYR A 223 -7.99 4.80 20.88
CA TYR A 223 -7.84 4.15 22.18
C TYR A 223 -8.02 5.17 23.30
N VAL A 224 -9.29 5.33 23.68
CA VAL A 224 -9.70 5.82 24.99
C VAL A 224 -9.44 4.69 25.97
N LYS A 225 -8.47 4.87 26.88
CA LYS A 225 -8.52 4.15 28.15
C LYS A 225 -9.74 4.60 28.93
#